data_AF-M1BX93-F1
#
_entry.id   AF-M1BX93-F1
#
_cell.length_a   1.000
_cell.length_b   1.000
_cell.length_c   1.000
_cell.angle_alpha   90.00
_cell.angle_beta   90.00
_cell.angle_gamma   90.00
#
_symmetry.space_group_name_H-M   'P 1'
#
loop_
_entity.id
_entity.type
_entity.pdbx_description
1 polymer ?
#
loop_
_entity_poly.entity_id
_entity_poly.type
_entity_poly.pdbx_seq_one_letter_code
_entity_poly.pdbx_strand_id
1 'polypeptide(L)'
;METVPNELKTSSKIGDRPTSDVVVRLRTQDGRDDWLYCHSHILVEESKYFADRLSDSWPTCQILDSRNCVEVYCEEPDLDSHVNVLRLFYVIADGLMMEICHGVKNALGILRVAVKLGCPRIIAVCVDYLEAVPWEEAEEEEILNTIPSMGSKVEPVLARLQPVNPTAVMKIFLAALQFATSSPPSPLNDLKNTAQEQLEYMLTEDDDAPLLSADEEIKLEVMRCVKKLLDRFNSIVESLLCDLQESISDSGKMQSLHSCLTDLLWACQILGKLEIIRDFVCSWTELSMKLVTIVQQKDGENQILKTKLKVLEVTAKVLEAIGYGIVVLPTVKRLHMVKLWLPFVRTMKPLVDSVSEETEEDLTLKFDSEIWQSLESAFVAIILTLSSVDQTDILTEWLENQQIRYPDLTEAFEVWCYRSKVAKRRLATLGEEHNTAKAV
;
A
#
# COMPACT_ATOMS: atom_id res chain seq x y z
N MET A 1 27.64 -16.49 77.38
CA MET A 1 27.46 -15.47 76.32
C MET A 1 26.72 -16.17 75.20
N GLU A 2 25.39 -16.10 75.26
CA GLU A 2 24.51 -16.69 74.27
C GLU A 2 24.49 -15.80 73.03
N THR A 3 24.78 -16.40 71.89
CA THR A 3 24.68 -15.81 70.55
C THR A 3 23.21 -15.71 70.17
N VAL A 4 22.72 -14.49 69.98
CA VAL A 4 21.40 -14.19 69.44
C VAL A 4 21.34 -14.70 67.98
N PRO A 5 20.33 -15.48 67.57
CA PRO A 5 20.21 -15.94 66.20
C PRO A 5 19.68 -14.81 65.30
N ASN A 6 20.34 -14.67 64.15
CA ASN A 6 19.95 -13.82 63.05
C ASN A 6 18.59 -14.30 62.52
N GLU A 7 17.53 -13.51 62.71
CA GLU A 7 16.20 -13.81 62.17
C GLU A 7 16.28 -13.85 60.64
N LEU A 8 15.99 -15.02 60.09
CA LEU A 8 15.77 -15.23 58.66
C LEU A 8 14.61 -14.33 58.21
N LYS A 9 14.90 -13.26 57.48
CA LYS A 9 13.90 -12.43 56.79
C LYS A 9 13.03 -13.34 55.91
N THR A 10 11.84 -13.68 56.38
CA THR A 10 10.82 -14.40 55.63
C THR A 10 10.46 -13.58 54.39
N SER A 11 10.38 -14.22 53.22
CA SER A 11 9.98 -13.53 51.99
C SER A 11 8.52 -13.13 52.10
N SER A 12 8.25 -11.82 52.18
CA SER A 12 6.90 -11.27 52.19
C SER A 12 6.18 -11.63 50.91
N LYS A 13 4.94 -12.13 51.04
CA LYS A 13 4.07 -12.48 49.91
C LYS A 13 2.76 -11.71 50.04
N ILE A 14 2.23 -11.25 48.90
CA ILE A 14 0.91 -10.62 48.85
C ILE A 14 -0.17 -11.61 49.33
N GLY A 15 -1.10 -11.14 50.16
CA GLY A 15 -2.17 -11.96 50.71
C GLY A 15 -1.82 -12.74 51.99
N ASP A 16 -0.59 -12.66 52.49
CA ASP A 16 -0.17 -13.37 53.71
C ASP A 16 -0.70 -12.69 54.98
N ARG A 17 -1.92 -13.04 55.38
CA ARG A 17 -2.64 -12.42 56.52
C ARG A 17 -1.87 -12.42 57.85
N PRO A 18 -1.13 -13.47 58.25
CA PRO A 18 -0.37 -13.48 59.51
C PRO A 18 0.74 -12.42 59.60
N THR A 19 1.38 -12.10 58.48
CA THR A 19 2.56 -11.21 58.42
C THR A 19 2.23 -9.79 57.94
N SER A 20 1.05 -9.60 57.34
CA SER A 20 0.58 -8.31 56.84
C SER A 20 0.08 -7.37 57.94
N ASP A 21 0.48 -6.11 57.85
CA ASP A 21 0.11 -5.00 58.75
C ASP A 21 -0.87 -3.99 58.12
N VAL A 22 -1.09 -4.07 56.80
CA VAL A 22 -2.00 -3.21 56.05
C VAL A 22 -3.02 -4.03 55.26
N VAL A 23 -4.25 -3.54 55.16
CA VAL A 23 -5.29 -4.06 54.26
C VAL A 23 -5.58 -2.99 53.19
N VAL A 24 -5.30 -3.29 51.93
CA VAL A 24 -5.69 -2.46 50.79
C VAL A 24 -7.08 -2.90 50.34
N ARG A 25 -8.03 -1.97 50.36
CA ARG A 25 -9.43 -2.20 49.99
C ARG A 25 -9.72 -1.54 48.65
N LEU A 26 -9.86 -2.33 47.59
CA LEU A 26 -10.20 -1.87 46.24
C LEU A 26 -11.72 -1.78 46.11
N ARG A 27 -12.25 -0.59 45.82
CA ARG A 27 -13.70 -0.38 45.69
C ARG A 27 -14.07 0.17 44.32
N THR A 28 -15.10 -0.42 43.72
CA THR A 28 -15.73 0.09 42.48
C THR A 28 -17.06 0.78 42.78
N GLN A 29 -17.53 1.60 41.84
CA GLN A 29 -18.84 2.27 41.95
C GLN A 29 -20.00 1.25 41.94
N ASP A 30 -19.81 0.12 41.27
CA ASP A 30 -20.77 -0.98 41.15
C ASP A 30 -20.85 -1.86 42.42
N GLY A 31 -20.12 -1.48 43.47
CA GLY A 31 -20.20 -2.11 44.79
C GLY A 31 -19.30 -3.33 44.97
N ARG A 32 -18.36 -3.61 44.05
CA ARG A 32 -17.29 -4.58 44.33
C ARG A 32 -16.34 -4.04 45.38
N ASP A 33 -15.84 -4.95 46.20
CA ASP A 33 -15.05 -4.63 47.37
C ASP A 33 -14.02 -5.73 47.68
N ASP A 34 -12.83 -5.60 47.11
CA ASP A 34 -11.76 -6.59 47.22
C ASP A 34 -10.73 -6.20 48.27
N TRP A 35 -10.34 -7.18 49.10
CA TRP A 35 -9.50 -6.98 50.27
C TRP A 35 -8.17 -7.71 50.09
N LEU A 36 -7.08 -6.95 50.05
CA LEU A 36 -5.73 -7.48 49.85
C LEU A 36 -4.87 -7.21 51.08
N TYR A 37 -4.36 -8.28 51.70
CA TYR A 37 -3.42 -8.20 52.82
C TYR A 37 -2.02 -7.87 52.29
N CYS A 38 -1.44 -6.78 52.79
CA CYS A 38 -0.20 -6.21 52.30
C CYS A 38 0.72 -5.73 53.43
N HIS A 39 1.97 -5.45 53.08
CA HIS A 39 3.01 -4.97 53.98
C HIS A 39 3.29 -3.49 53.74
N SER A 40 3.16 -2.65 54.77
CA SER A 40 3.35 -1.20 54.68
C SER A 40 4.69 -0.81 54.05
N HIS A 41 5.78 -1.45 54.48
CA HIS A 41 7.13 -1.14 54.00
C HIS A 41 7.29 -1.30 52.48
N ILE A 42 6.66 -2.33 51.88
CA ILE A 42 6.68 -2.56 50.43
C ILE A 42 5.83 -1.52 49.71
N LEU A 43 4.61 -1.26 50.23
CA LEU A 43 3.69 -0.30 49.61
C LEU A 43 4.27 1.13 49.59
N VAL A 44 4.91 1.54 50.69
CA VAL A 44 5.53 2.87 50.84
C VAL A 44 6.78 3.01 49.95
N GLU A 45 7.57 1.94 49.80
CA GLU A 45 8.76 1.93 48.94
C GLU A 45 8.39 2.04 47.45
N GLU A 46 7.38 1.29 47.01
CA GLU A 46 7.04 1.16 45.59
C GLU A 46 6.03 2.21 45.07
N SER A 47 5.29 2.90 45.95
CA SER A 47 4.23 3.83 45.56
C SER A 47 4.15 5.09 46.42
N LYS A 48 4.22 6.24 45.75
CA LYS A 48 4.03 7.55 46.38
C LYS A 48 2.64 7.68 47.02
N TYR A 49 1.59 7.18 46.36
CA TYR A 49 0.23 7.24 46.89
C TYR A 49 0.12 6.55 48.25
N PHE A 50 0.68 5.35 48.38
CA PHE A 50 0.65 4.62 49.65
C PHE A 50 1.59 5.23 50.70
N ALA A 51 2.75 5.78 50.29
CA ALA A 51 3.63 6.54 51.17
C ALA A 51 2.90 7.72 51.84
N ASP A 52 2.12 8.48 51.07
CA ASP A 52 1.36 9.62 51.59
C ASP A 52 0.22 9.15 52.52
N ARG A 53 -0.53 8.11 52.11
CA ARG A 53 -1.70 7.59 52.83
C ARG A 53 -1.38 6.84 54.13
N LEU A 54 -0.20 6.26 54.25
CA LEU A 54 0.26 5.55 55.44
C LEU A 54 1.19 6.40 56.31
N SER A 55 1.38 7.67 55.98
CA SER A 55 2.15 8.61 56.79
C SER A 55 1.45 8.92 58.12
N ASP A 56 2.23 9.28 59.14
CA ASP A 56 1.71 9.68 60.46
C ASP A 56 0.75 10.89 60.39
N SER A 57 0.80 11.64 59.29
CA SER A 57 -0.03 12.83 59.04
C SER A 57 -1.40 12.51 58.46
N TRP A 58 -1.64 11.28 57.99
CA TRP A 58 -2.89 10.89 57.34
C TRP A 58 -3.81 10.12 58.31
N PRO A 59 -5.10 10.50 58.43
CA PRO A 59 -6.05 9.78 59.27
C PRO A 59 -6.31 8.39 58.67
N THR A 60 -5.60 7.38 59.19
CA THR A 60 -5.73 6.00 58.73
C THR A 60 -6.76 5.28 59.59
N CYS A 61 -7.76 4.66 58.96
CA CYS A 61 -8.75 3.85 59.65
C CYS A 61 -8.11 2.52 60.07
N GLN A 62 -8.20 2.19 61.36
CA GLN A 62 -7.82 0.86 61.85
C GLN A 62 -9.02 -0.09 61.75
N ILE A 63 -8.83 -1.24 61.12
CA ILE A 63 -9.84 -2.30 60.99
C ILE A 63 -9.49 -3.44 61.98
N LEU A 64 -10.36 -4.45 62.07
CA LEU A 64 -10.17 -5.71 62.80
C LEU A 64 -8.70 -6.15 62.89
N ASP A 65 -8.28 -6.51 64.11
CA ASP A 65 -6.90 -6.83 64.51
C ASP A 65 -5.93 -5.63 64.54
N SER A 66 -6.41 -4.39 64.62
CA SER A 66 -5.61 -3.15 64.69
C SER A 66 -4.72 -2.88 63.48
N ARG A 67 -5.09 -3.39 62.30
CA ARG A 67 -4.37 -3.16 61.04
C ARG A 67 -4.82 -1.86 60.37
N ASN A 68 -3.89 -1.18 59.72
CA ASN A 68 -4.19 0.00 58.91
C ASN A 68 -4.97 -0.41 57.66
N CYS A 69 -5.99 0.35 57.28
CA CYS A 69 -6.71 0.15 56.04
C CYS A 69 -6.60 1.35 55.11
N VAL A 70 -6.21 1.08 53.86
CA VAL A 70 -6.15 2.07 52.78
C VAL A 70 -7.21 1.73 51.75
N GLU A 71 -8.14 2.65 51.56
CA GLU A 71 -9.19 2.53 50.55
C GLU A 71 -8.71 3.14 49.22
N VAL A 72 -8.82 2.36 48.14
CA VAL A 72 -8.45 2.77 46.79
C VAL A 72 -9.68 2.63 45.91
N TYR A 73 -10.11 3.76 45.34
CA TYR A 73 -11.24 3.79 44.43
C TYR A 73 -10.76 3.59 42.99
N CYS A 74 -11.32 2.59 42.33
CA CYS A 74 -11.03 2.22 40.94
C CYS A 74 -12.31 2.04 40.14
N GLU A 75 -12.21 2.20 38.83
CA GLU A 75 -13.29 1.84 37.91
C GLU A 75 -13.29 0.32 37.70
N GLU A 76 -14.45 -0.26 37.41
CA GLU A 76 -14.57 -1.71 37.20
C GLU A 76 -13.61 -2.28 36.14
N PRO A 77 -13.38 -1.64 34.96
CA PRO A 77 -12.41 -2.17 33.98
C PRO A 77 -10.95 -2.12 34.45
N ASP A 78 -10.62 -1.28 35.43
CA ASP A 78 -9.26 -1.10 35.94
C ASP A 78 -8.96 -1.99 37.16
N LEU A 79 -9.94 -2.71 37.69
CA LEU A 79 -9.80 -3.48 38.93
C LEU A 79 -8.66 -4.50 38.83
N ASP A 80 -8.63 -5.29 37.75
CA ASP A 80 -7.59 -6.28 37.52
C ASP A 80 -6.20 -5.64 37.40
N SER A 81 -6.11 -4.47 36.76
CA SER A 81 -4.86 -3.71 36.68
C SER A 81 -4.39 -3.21 38.06
N HIS A 82 -5.31 -2.81 38.94
CA HIS A 82 -4.96 -2.46 40.34
C HIS A 82 -4.44 -3.66 41.12
N VAL A 83 -5.08 -4.82 40.97
CA VAL A 83 -4.60 -6.07 41.57
C VAL A 83 -3.21 -6.44 41.04
N ASN A 84 -2.98 -6.31 39.72
CA ASN A 84 -1.70 -6.61 39.11
C ASN A 84 -0.60 -5.65 39.56
N VAL A 85 -0.86 -4.35 39.68
CA VAL A 85 0.09 -3.38 40.25
C VAL A 85 0.47 -3.75 41.68
N LEU A 86 -0.51 -4.12 42.52
CA LEU A 86 -0.22 -4.55 43.89
C LEU A 86 0.61 -5.82 43.95
N ARG A 87 0.37 -6.78 43.05
CA ARG A 87 1.19 -8.00 42.92
C ARG A 87 2.62 -7.65 42.49
N LEU A 88 2.78 -6.71 41.56
CA LEU A 88 4.06 -6.26 41.04
C LEU A 88 4.97 -5.64 42.11
N PHE A 89 4.42 -5.01 43.15
CA PHE A 89 5.20 -4.53 44.29
C PHE A 89 5.98 -5.63 45.03
N TYR A 90 5.54 -6.89 44.94
CA TYR A 90 6.20 -8.02 45.58
C TYR A 90 7.20 -8.74 44.66
N VAL A 91 7.37 -8.26 43.43
CA VAL A 91 8.27 -8.87 42.45
C VAL A 91 9.62 -8.16 42.47
N ILE A 92 10.65 -8.88 42.89
CA ILE A 92 12.00 -8.34 43.12
C ILE A 92 12.80 -8.18 41.82
N ALA A 93 12.52 -8.98 40.80
CA ALA A 93 13.25 -8.98 39.53
C ALA A 93 12.40 -8.44 38.39
N ASP A 94 12.89 -7.43 37.68
CA ASP A 94 12.16 -6.77 36.58
C ASP A 94 11.81 -7.76 35.44
N GLY A 95 12.64 -8.79 35.22
CA GLY A 95 12.35 -9.85 34.25
C GLY A 95 11.07 -10.64 34.55
N LEU A 96 10.72 -10.81 35.83
CA LEU A 96 9.48 -11.48 36.24
C LEU A 96 8.28 -10.53 36.21
N MET A 97 8.51 -9.21 36.27
CA MET A 97 7.45 -8.21 36.09
C MET A 97 6.96 -8.21 34.64
N MET A 98 7.86 -8.45 33.68
CA MET A 98 7.54 -8.51 32.26
C MET A 98 6.53 -9.62 31.91
N GLU A 99 6.56 -10.75 32.64
CA GLU A 99 5.58 -11.83 32.47
C GLU A 99 4.17 -11.38 32.88
N ILE A 100 4.06 -10.53 33.91
CA ILE A 100 2.78 -10.01 34.40
C ILE A 100 2.29 -8.86 33.52
N CYS A 101 3.20 -8.08 32.92
CA CYS A 101 2.88 -7.00 31.98
C CYS A 101 2.59 -7.49 30.55
N HIS A 102 2.55 -8.80 30.31
CA HIS A 102 2.35 -9.34 28.97
C HIS A 102 1.01 -8.90 28.35
N GLY A 103 1.06 -8.55 27.06
CA GLY A 103 -0.05 -8.04 26.26
C GLY A 103 -0.18 -6.51 26.35
N VAL A 104 -0.33 -5.83 25.21
CA VAL A 104 -0.36 -4.35 25.14
C VAL A 104 -1.49 -3.78 26.00
N LYS A 105 -2.71 -4.30 25.88
CA LYS A 105 -3.86 -3.87 26.69
C LYS A 105 -3.61 -3.98 28.19
N ASN A 106 -2.99 -5.07 28.64
CA ASN A 106 -2.70 -5.30 30.05
C ASN A 106 -1.56 -4.38 30.53
N ALA A 107 -0.50 -4.22 29.74
CA ALA A 107 0.57 -3.26 30.01
C ALA A 107 0.03 -1.82 30.11
N LEU A 108 -0.89 -1.42 29.23
CA LEU A 108 -1.56 -0.12 29.27
C LEU A 108 -2.41 0.08 30.52
N GLY A 109 -3.22 -0.92 30.89
CA GLY A 109 -4.01 -0.88 32.13
C GLY A 109 -3.12 -0.75 33.37
N ILE A 110 -2.05 -1.55 33.46
CA ILE A 110 -1.07 -1.48 34.55
C ILE A 110 -0.38 -0.11 34.56
N LEU A 111 0.05 0.40 33.40
CA LEU A 111 0.68 1.71 33.27
C LEU A 111 -0.23 2.83 33.78
N ARG A 112 -1.50 2.86 33.37
CA ARG A 112 -2.50 3.84 33.82
C ARG A 112 -2.61 3.87 35.34
N VAL A 113 -2.70 2.70 35.97
CA VAL A 113 -2.78 2.59 37.42
C VAL A 113 -1.46 2.98 38.08
N ALA A 114 -0.32 2.54 37.55
CA ALA A 114 1.01 2.86 38.07
C ALA A 114 1.30 4.37 38.04
N VAL A 115 0.85 5.08 36.99
CA VAL A 115 0.93 6.54 36.90
C VAL A 115 0.05 7.18 37.99
N LYS A 116 -1.20 6.73 38.13
CA LYS A 116 -2.14 7.25 39.14
C LYS A 116 -1.65 7.05 40.58
N LEU A 117 -1.02 5.91 40.86
CA LEU A 117 -0.48 5.56 42.19
C LEU A 117 0.97 6.06 42.40
N GLY A 118 1.60 6.63 41.38
CA GLY A 118 2.96 7.15 41.45
C GLY A 118 4.02 6.06 41.69
N CYS A 119 4.02 5.02 40.86
CA CYS A 119 4.89 3.85 40.96
C CYS A 119 6.02 3.89 39.91
N PRO A 120 7.16 4.58 40.16
CA PRO A 120 8.15 4.87 39.12
C PRO A 120 8.79 3.63 38.48
N ARG A 121 9.01 2.56 39.26
CA ARG A 121 9.60 1.31 38.77
C ARG A 121 8.67 0.56 37.81
N ILE A 122 7.39 0.41 38.17
CA ILE A 122 6.38 -0.22 37.31
C ILE A 122 6.15 0.59 36.04
N ILE A 123 6.10 1.93 36.14
CA ILE A 123 5.99 2.80 34.96
C ILE A 123 7.12 2.51 33.97
N ALA A 124 8.37 2.42 34.44
CA ALA A 124 9.52 2.12 33.59
C ALA A 124 9.37 0.76 32.90
N VAL A 125 9.03 -0.30 33.64
CA VAL A 125 8.84 -1.64 33.07
C VAL A 125 7.74 -1.68 32.01
N CYS A 126 6.60 -1.02 32.26
CA CYS A 126 5.52 -0.96 31.28
C CYS A 126 5.91 -0.17 30.03
N VAL A 127 6.63 0.94 30.17
CA VAL A 127 7.14 1.73 29.05
C VAL A 127 8.14 0.91 28.23
N ASP A 128 9.11 0.28 28.87
CA ASP A 128 10.11 -0.57 28.22
C ASP A 128 9.44 -1.75 27.47
N TYR A 129 8.37 -2.32 28.04
CA TYR A 129 7.58 -3.37 27.37
C TYR A 129 6.88 -2.82 26.12
N LEU A 130 6.11 -1.75 26.28
CA LEU A 130 5.33 -1.16 25.20
C LEU A 130 6.23 -0.69 24.06
N GLU A 131 7.38 -0.07 24.37
CA GLU A 131 8.38 0.34 23.40
C GLU A 131 8.91 -0.85 22.58
N ALA A 132 9.13 -2.00 23.22
CA ALA A 132 9.82 -3.15 22.63
C ALA A 132 8.92 -4.14 21.86
N VAL A 133 7.59 -4.07 21.98
CA VAL A 133 6.66 -5.02 21.33
C VAL A 133 5.97 -4.43 20.10
N PRO A 134 5.64 -5.23 19.07
CA PRO A 134 4.80 -4.78 17.96
C PRO A 134 3.37 -4.50 18.46
N TRP A 135 2.66 -3.63 17.75
CA TRP A 135 1.27 -3.26 18.05
C TRP A 135 0.38 -3.54 16.84
N GLU A 136 -0.87 -3.87 17.11
CA GLU A 136 -1.94 -3.86 16.12
C GLU A 136 -2.58 -2.47 16.04
N GLU A 137 -3.24 -2.14 14.94
CA GLU A 137 -3.88 -0.83 14.70
C GLU A 137 -4.82 -0.41 15.85
N ALA A 138 -5.64 -1.33 16.36
CA ALA A 138 -6.53 -1.07 17.50
C ALA A 138 -5.76 -0.77 18.80
N GLU A 139 -4.59 -1.37 18.97
CA GLU A 139 -3.72 -1.12 20.12
C GLU A 139 -3.02 0.25 19.98
N GLU A 140 -2.64 0.66 18.76
CA GLU A 140 -2.11 2.01 18.50
C GLU A 140 -3.15 3.09 18.85
N GLU A 141 -4.41 2.89 18.47
CA GLU A 141 -5.50 3.81 18.84
C GLU A 141 -5.71 3.87 20.36
N GLU A 142 -5.67 2.73 21.05
CA GLU A 142 -5.76 2.68 22.51
C GLU A 142 -4.59 3.40 23.20
N ILE A 143 -3.37 3.23 22.66
CA ILE A 143 -2.16 3.93 23.10
C ILE A 143 -2.32 5.44 22.93
N LEU A 144 -2.76 5.90 21.76
CA LEU A 144 -2.97 7.32 21.45
C LEU A 144 -4.02 7.96 22.35
N ASN A 145 -5.08 7.24 22.68
CA ASN A 145 -6.12 7.73 23.58
C ASN A 145 -5.69 7.78 25.05
N THR A 146 -4.74 6.93 25.46
CA THR A 146 -4.42 6.71 26.87
C THR A 146 -3.15 7.44 27.31
N ILE A 147 -2.06 7.31 26.56
CA ILE A 147 -0.70 7.67 27.00
C ILE A 147 -0.38 9.18 26.99
N PRO A 148 -0.84 10.02 26.04
CA PRO A 148 -0.37 11.42 25.92
C PRO A 148 -0.52 12.29 27.17
N SER A 149 -1.44 11.94 28.07
CA SER A 149 -1.68 12.66 29.33
C SER A 149 -0.71 12.30 30.48
N MET A 150 0.15 11.29 30.30
CA MET A 150 0.91 10.66 31.39
C MET A 150 2.32 11.28 31.66
N GLY A 151 2.68 12.34 30.94
CA GLY A 151 3.92 13.11 31.14
C GLY A 151 5.14 12.57 30.38
N SER A 152 6.34 13.06 30.66
CA SER A 152 7.52 12.84 29.81
C SER A 152 8.13 11.42 29.87
N LYS A 153 7.70 10.57 30.82
CA LYS A 153 8.26 9.22 30.99
C LYS A 153 7.80 8.23 29.93
N VAL A 154 6.71 8.53 29.23
CA VAL A 154 6.10 7.68 28.21
C VAL A 154 6.46 8.11 26.78
N GLU A 155 7.29 9.15 26.64
CA GLU A 155 7.74 9.69 25.35
C GLU A 155 8.35 8.63 24.41
N PRO A 156 9.14 7.65 24.87
CA PRO A 156 9.67 6.60 23.97
C PRO A 156 8.58 5.80 23.25
N VAL A 157 7.44 5.57 23.90
CA VAL A 157 6.28 4.90 23.30
C VAL A 157 5.62 5.82 22.28
N LEU A 158 5.37 7.09 22.64
CA LEU A 158 4.75 8.06 21.74
C LEU A 158 5.63 8.41 20.52
N ALA A 159 6.95 8.24 20.62
CA ALA A 159 7.88 8.49 19.53
C ALA A 159 7.58 7.64 18.28
N ARG A 160 7.02 6.43 18.44
CA ARG A 160 6.63 5.54 17.34
C ARG A 160 5.42 6.04 16.56
N LEU A 161 4.58 6.88 17.18
CA LEU A 161 3.32 7.38 16.64
C LEU A 161 3.44 8.82 16.13
N GLN A 162 4.65 9.39 16.18
CA GLN A 162 4.89 10.73 15.66
C GLN A 162 4.72 10.74 14.15
N PRO A 163 4.16 11.82 13.57
CA PRO A 163 4.10 11.99 12.13
C PRO A 163 5.48 11.81 11.50
N VAL A 164 5.54 11.04 10.41
CA VAL A 164 6.80 10.76 9.74
C VAL A 164 7.39 12.06 9.17
N ASN A 165 8.69 12.25 9.34
CA ASN A 165 9.39 13.39 8.77
C ASN A 165 9.28 13.37 7.22
N PRO A 166 8.76 14.43 6.57
CA PRO A 166 8.60 14.47 5.11
C PRO A 166 9.90 14.21 4.34
N THR A 167 11.06 14.66 4.86
CA THR A 167 12.36 14.38 4.25
C THR A 167 12.73 12.90 4.32
N ALA A 168 12.34 12.20 5.39
CA ALA A 168 12.56 10.76 5.52
C ALA A 168 11.67 9.99 4.54
N VAL A 169 10.39 10.38 4.40
CA VAL A 169 9.47 9.82 3.41
C VAL A 169 10.04 9.96 2.00
N MET A 170 10.47 11.18 1.63
CA MET A 170 11.10 11.44 0.33
C MET A 170 12.32 10.54 0.11
N LYS A 171 13.21 10.42 1.11
CA LYS A 171 14.40 9.56 1.00
C LYS A 171 14.05 8.09 0.76
N ILE A 172 13.03 7.57 1.46
CA ILE A 172 12.55 6.18 1.28
C ILE A 172 11.97 6.01 -0.12
N PHE A 173 11.12 6.94 -0.56
CA PHE A 173 10.52 6.93 -1.89
C PHE A 173 11.59 6.90 -3.00
N LEU A 174 12.58 7.79 -2.93
CA LEU A 174 13.65 7.85 -3.93
C LEU A 174 14.46 6.54 -3.97
N ALA A 175 14.78 5.95 -2.81
CA ALA A 175 15.49 4.68 -2.74
C ALA A 175 14.65 3.52 -3.29
N ALA A 176 13.37 3.44 -2.92
CA ALA A 176 12.44 2.44 -3.41
C ALA A 176 12.24 2.57 -4.92
N LEU A 177 12.07 3.79 -5.46
CA LEU A 177 11.91 4.06 -6.88
C LEU A 177 13.13 3.64 -7.70
N GLN A 178 14.32 3.92 -7.20
CA GLN A 178 15.57 3.50 -7.84
C GLN A 178 15.70 1.96 -7.85
N PHE A 179 15.30 1.30 -6.77
CA PHE A 179 15.29 -0.17 -6.69
C PHE A 179 14.22 -0.79 -7.61
N ALA A 180 12.99 -0.28 -7.57
CA ALA A 180 11.86 -0.71 -8.38
C ALA A 180 12.08 -0.58 -9.89
N THR A 181 12.88 0.40 -10.33
CA THR A 181 13.25 0.57 -11.75
C THR A 181 14.55 -0.14 -12.16
N SER A 182 15.25 -0.74 -11.21
CA SER A 182 16.49 -1.49 -11.46
C SER A 182 16.22 -2.88 -12.03
N SER A 183 17.29 -3.62 -12.36
CA SER A 183 17.25 -5.03 -12.77
C SER A 183 18.02 -5.88 -11.76
N PRO A 184 17.47 -6.12 -10.55
CA PRO A 184 18.17 -6.88 -9.53
C PRO A 184 18.20 -8.38 -9.91
N PRO A 185 19.11 -9.18 -9.31
CA PRO A 185 19.10 -10.63 -9.47
C PRO A 185 17.78 -11.27 -9.03
N SER A 186 17.43 -12.41 -9.64
CA SER A 186 16.17 -13.14 -9.41
C SER A 186 15.72 -13.28 -7.94
N PRO A 187 16.60 -13.60 -6.97
CA PRO A 187 16.19 -13.72 -5.55
C PRO A 187 15.65 -12.44 -4.91
N LEU A 188 15.88 -11.28 -5.53
CA LEU A 188 15.43 -9.97 -5.05
C LEU A 188 14.19 -9.46 -5.79
N ASN A 189 13.60 -10.26 -6.70
CA ASN A 189 12.42 -9.84 -7.45
C ASN A 189 11.20 -9.63 -6.53
N ASP A 190 11.01 -10.45 -5.51
CA ASP A 190 9.88 -10.29 -4.57
C ASP A 190 9.98 -8.97 -3.80
N LEU A 191 11.20 -8.57 -3.42
CA LEU A 191 11.47 -7.28 -2.77
C LEU A 191 11.22 -6.12 -3.74
N LYS A 192 11.55 -6.30 -5.03
CA LYS A 192 11.30 -5.28 -6.05
C LYS A 192 9.79 -5.09 -6.27
N ASN A 193 9.02 -6.17 -6.35
CA ASN A 193 7.57 -6.13 -6.46
C ASN A 193 6.95 -5.46 -5.21
N THR A 194 7.44 -5.81 -4.02
CA THR A 194 7.04 -5.14 -2.78
C THR A 194 7.32 -3.63 -2.86
N ALA A 195 8.51 -3.22 -3.33
CA ALA A 195 8.83 -1.80 -3.50
C ALA A 195 7.90 -1.12 -4.52
N GLN A 196 7.54 -1.79 -5.61
CA GLN A 196 6.59 -1.31 -6.61
C GLN A 196 5.19 -1.08 -6.01
N GLU A 197 4.68 -2.05 -5.26
CA GLU A 197 3.39 -1.98 -4.57
C GLU A 197 3.37 -0.86 -3.51
N GLN A 198 4.44 -0.73 -2.71
CA GLN A 198 4.51 0.32 -1.69
C GLN A 198 4.62 1.72 -2.31
N LEU A 199 5.34 1.88 -3.42
CA LEU A 199 5.38 3.15 -4.15
C LEU A 199 3.99 3.54 -4.69
N GLU A 200 3.21 2.55 -5.15
CA GLU A 200 1.83 2.79 -5.55
C GLU A 200 0.96 3.21 -4.39
N TYR A 201 1.09 2.54 -3.23
CA TYR A 201 0.36 2.88 -2.01
C TYR A 201 0.68 4.29 -1.53
N MET A 202 1.97 4.67 -1.46
CA MET A 202 2.42 6.01 -1.04
C MET A 202 1.85 7.16 -1.88
N LEU A 203 1.45 6.90 -3.13
CA LEU A 203 0.89 7.88 -4.07
C LEU A 203 -0.63 7.82 -4.19
N THR A 204 -1.29 6.83 -3.59
CA THR A 204 -2.75 6.67 -3.68
C THR A 204 -3.40 7.56 -2.64
N GLU A 205 -4.46 8.26 -3.05
CA GLU A 205 -5.38 8.95 -2.16
C GLU A 205 -6.60 8.04 -2.00
N ASP A 206 -6.82 7.51 -0.79
CA ASP A 206 -7.93 6.63 -0.45
C ASP A 206 -8.81 7.25 0.66
N ASP A 207 -9.00 6.57 1.80
CA ASP A 207 -9.62 7.17 2.97
C ASP A 207 -8.63 8.12 3.69
N ASP A 208 -7.33 7.92 3.47
CA ASP A 208 -6.24 8.74 3.99
C ASP A 208 -5.59 9.62 2.91
N ALA A 209 -4.96 10.71 3.35
CA ALA A 209 -4.17 11.57 2.48
C ALA A 209 -2.89 10.83 2.00
N PRO A 210 -2.45 11.04 0.74
CA PRO A 210 -1.27 10.38 0.23
C PRO A 210 -0.03 10.76 1.06
N LEU A 211 0.84 9.79 1.31
CA LEU A 211 2.05 10.00 2.11
C LEU A 211 3.02 11.00 1.45
N LEU A 212 2.93 11.14 0.12
CA LEU A 212 3.65 12.13 -0.66
C LEU A 212 2.71 12.91 -1.59
N SER A 213 2.82 14.23 -1.54
CA SER A 213 2.21 15.10 -2.55
C SER A 213 2.97 14.97 -3.87
N ALA A 214 2.26 14.88 -5.00
CA ALA A 214 2.83 14.83 -6.34
C ALA A 214 3.48 16.17 -6.78
N ASP A 215 4.55 16.57 -6.10
CA ASP A 215 5.32 17.77 -6.42
C ASP A 215 6.21 17.58 -7.67
N GLU A 216 6.77 18.69 -8.15
CA GLU A 216 7.60 18.68 -9.35
C GLU A 216 8.94 17.94 -9.16
N GLU A 217 9.45 17.85 -7.93
CA GLU A 217 10.70 17.13 -7.64
C GLU A 217 10.50 15.62 -7.80
N ILE A 218 9.43 15.09 -7.23
CA ILE A 218 9.02 13.69 -7.38
C ILE A 218 8.79 13.36 -8.85
N LYS A 219 8.01 14.20 -9.56
CA LYS A 219 7.74 13.99 -10.99
C LYS A 219 9.03 13.94 -11.80
N LEU A 220 9.97 14.85 -11.56
CA LEU A 220 11.27 14.87 -12.25
C LEU A 220 12.08 13.60 -11.98
N GLU A 221 12.14 13.12 -10.75
CA GLU A 221 12.86 11.89 -10.42
C GLU A 221 12.18 10.65 -11.04
N VAL A 222 10.85 10.56 -10.96
CA VAL A 222 10.08 9.48 -11.61
C VAL A 222 10.38 9.46 -13.10
N MET A 223 10.30 10.61 -13.78
CA MET A 223 10.65 10.71 -15.21
C MET A 223 12.09 10.27 -15.47
N ARG A 224 13.05 10.63 -14.61
CA ARG A 224 14.45 10.22 -14.74
C ARG A 224 14.61 8.70 -14.62
N CYS A 225 13.92 8.06 -13.69
CA CYS A 225 13.99 6.61 -13.47
C CYS A 225 13.27 5.83 -14.58
N VAL A 226 12.08 6.28 -14.98
CA VAL A 226 11.33 5.69 -16.10
C VAL A 226 12.09 5.87 -17.42
N LYS A 227 12.76 6.99 -17.65
CA LYS A 227 13.58 7.17 -18.84
C LYS A 227 14.70 6.14 -18.94
N LYS A 228 15.39 5.84 -17.83
CA LYS A 228 16.40 4.77 -17.79
C LYS A 228 15.79 3.40 -18.10
N LEU A 229 14.57 3.14 -17.62
CA LEU A 229 13.83 1.92 -17.93
C LEU A 229 13.47 1.84 -19.43
N LEU A 230 13.01 2.94 -20.04
CA LEU A 230 12.74 3.03 -21.48
C LEU A 230 14.02 2.89 -22.33
N ASP A 231 15.14 3.47 -21.90
CA ASP A 231 16.43 3.32 -22.58
C ASP A 231 16.90 1.86 -22.56
N ARG A 232 16.74 1.17 -21.42
CA ARG A 232 17.00 -0.27 -21.30
C ARG A 232 16.10 -1.08 -22.22
N PHE A 233 14.80 -0.79 -22.22
CA PHE A 233 13.83 -1.43 -23.10
C PHE A 233 14.19 -1.26 -24.57
N ASN A 234 14.51 -0.03 -25.00
CA ASN A 234 14.95 0.24 -26.36
C ASN A 234 16.19 -0.59 -26.72
N SER A 235 17.20 -0.65 -25.84
CA SER A 235 18.38 -1.47 -26.07
C SER A 235 18.06 -2.97 -26.26
N ILE A 236 17.08 -3.51 -25.51
CA ILE A 236 16.64 -4.90 -25.67
C ILE A 236 15.94 -5.09 -27.02
N VAL A 237 15.06 -4.16 -27.40
CA VAL A 237 14.33 -4.18 -28.67
C VAL A 237 15.28 -4.13 -29.86
N GLU A 238 16.26 -3.21 -29.85
CA GLU A 238 17.25 -3.12 -30.93
C GLU A 238 18.11 -4.38 -31.02
N SER A 239 18.53 -4.94 -29.88
CA SER A 239 19.29 -6.19 -29.88
C SER A 239 18.47 -7.35 -30.48
N LEU A 240 17.21 -7.50 -30.09
CA LEU A 240 16.35 -8.57 -30.60
C LEU A 240 16.06 -8.41 -32.10
N LEU A 241 15.98 -7.17 -32.59
CA LEU A 241 15.88 -6.91 -34.03
C LEU A 241 17.14 -7.31 -34.79
N CYS A 242 18.33 -7.04 -34.24
CA CYS A 242 19.58 -7.50 -34.84
C CYS A 242 19.64 -9.04 -34.88
N ASP A 243 19.29 -9.70 -33.78
CA ASP A 243 19.29 -11.17 -33.71
C ASP A 243 18.32 -11.77 -34.75
N LEU A 244 17.15 -11.14 -34.96
CA LEU A 244 16.21 -11.55 -36.01
C LEU A 244 16.82 -11.45 -37.41
N GLN A 245 17.56 -10.38 -37.70
CA GLN A 245 18.24 -10.22 -38.99
C GLN A 245 19.36 -11.24 -39.18
N GLU A 246 19.99 -11.67 -38.09
CA GLU A 246 21.10 -12.63 -38.07
C GLU A 246 20.66 -14.09 -37.86
N SER A 247 19.35 -14.35 -37.70
CA SER A 247 18.76 -15.67 -37.40
C SER A 247 19.29 -16.35 -36.13
N ILE A 248 19.61 -15.54 -35.11
CA ILE A 248 20.08 -15.99 -33.79
C ILE A 248 18.87 -16.08 -32.86
N SER A 249 18.69 -17.21 -32.18
CA SER A 249 17.68 -17.35 -31.12
C SER A 249 18.34 -17.25 -29.75
N ASP A 250 17.93 -16.24 -28.96
CA ASP A 250 18.37 -16.04 -27.57
C ASP A 250 17.15 -15.94 -26.64
N SER A 251 16.82 -17.07 -26.01
CA SER A 251 15.71 -17.17 -25.05
C SER A 251 15.91 -16.28 -23.81
N GLY A 252 17.16 -15.96 -23.45
CA GLY A 252 17.49 -15.07 -22.34
C GLY A 252 17.11 -13.62 -22.61
N LYS A 253 17.25 -13.15 -23.86
CA LYS A 253 16.82 -11.81 -24.27
C LYS A 253 15.30 -11.67 -24.28
N MET A 254 14.57 -12.70 -24.72
CA MET A 254 13.11 -12.72 -24.65
C MET A 254 12.60 -12.68 -23.20
N GLN A 255 13.25 -13.41 -22.29
CA GLN A 255 12.92 -13.32 -20.85
C GLN A 255 13.22 -11.92 -20.29
N SER A 256 14.33 -11.30 -20.71
CA SER A 256 14.68 -9.93 -20.34
C SER A 256 13.67 -8.92 -20.85
N LEU A 257 13.17 -9.09 -22.08
CA LEU A 257 12.09 -8.30 -22.66
C LEU A 257 10.82 -8.44 -21.81
N HIS A 258 10.40 -9.67 -21.49
CA HIS A 258 9.24 -9.92 -20.65
C HIS A 258 9.35 -9.23 -19.29
N SER A 259 10.49 -9.40 -18.59
CA SER A 259 10.72 -8.73 -17.30
C SER A 259 10.69 -7.21 -17.42
N CYS A 260 11.27 -6.65 -18.48
CA CYS A 260 11.24 -5.21 -18.71
C CYS A 260 9.83 -4.70 -19.02
N LEU A 261 9.00 -5.48 -19.71
CA LEU A 261 7.62 -5.13 -19.97
C LEU A 261 6.75 -5.13 -18.70
N THR A 262 6.99 -6.06 -17.78
CA THR A 262 6.35 -6.04 -16.44
C THR A 262 6.69 -4.74 -15.71
N ASP A 263 7.96 -4.33 -15.72
CA ASP A 263 8.39 -3.07 -15.11
C ASP A 263 7.76 -1.85 -15.79
N LEU A 264 7.62 -1.87 -17.12
CA LEU A 264 7.01 -0.78 -17.89
C LEU A 264 5.51 -0.68 -17.64
N LEU A 265 4.82 -1.82 -17.45
CA LEU A 265 3.40 -1.83 -17.11
C LEU A 265 3.17 -1.18 -15.74
N TRP A 266 3.98 -1.54 -14.74
CA TRP A 266 3.99 -0.86 -13.45
C TRP A 266 4.29 0.64 -13.60
N ALA A 267 5.29 1.00 -14.42
CA ALA A 267 5.62 2.39 -14.66
C ALA A 267 4.44 3.18 -15.25
N CYS A 268 3.60 2.58 -16.11
CA CYS A 268 2.37 3.23 -16.60
C CYS A 268 1.43 3.62 -15.45
N GLN A 269 1.29 2.78 -14.42
CA GLN A 269 0.42 3.05 -13.27
C GLN A 269 0.94 4.25 -12.47
N ILE A 270 2.24 4.28 -12.16
CA ILE A 270 2.87 5.41 -11.44
C ILE A 270 2.78 6.70 -12.25
N LEU A 271 3.10 6.65 -13.55
CA LEU A 271 3.02 7.83 -14.42
C LEU A 271 1.59 8.34 -14.60
N GLY A 272 0.60 7.44 -14.57
CA GLY A 272 -0.81 7.76 -14.60
C GLY A 272 -1.24 8.51 -13.34
N LYS A 273 -0.90 7.98 -12.15
CA LYS A 273 -1.17 8.64 -10.86
C LYS A 273 -0.53 10.03 -10.75
N LEU A 274 0.64 10.22 -11.37
CA LEU A 274 1.36 11.50 -11.39
C LEU A 274 1.03 12.40 -12.59
N GLU A 275 0.14 11.98 -13.49
CA GLU A 275 -0.28 12.70 -14.71
C GLU A 275 0.88 13.07 -15.67
N ILE A 276 1.95 12.28 -15.72
CA ILE A 276 3.18 12.53 -16.49
C ILE A 276 3.50 11.45 -17.54
N ILE A 277 2.49 10.74 -18.04
CA ILE A 277 2.64 9.59 -18.95
C ILE A 277 3.05 9.95 -20.40
N ARG A 278 3.03 11.23 -20.76
CA ARG A 278 3.22 11.70 -22.16
C ARG A 278 4.47 11.16 -22.84
N ASP A 279 5.61 11.24 -22.18
CA ASP A 279 6.90 10.85 -22.77
C ASP A 279 6.98 9.33 -22.97
N PHE A 280 6.40 8.55 -22.05
CA PHE A 280 6.26 7.11 -22.20
C PHE A 280 5.44 6.76 -23.44
N VAL A 281 4.27 7.38 -23.63
CA VAL A 281 3.40 7.16 -24.80
C VAL A 281 4.14 7.50 -26.10
N CYS A 282 4.91 8.59 -26.10
CA CYS A 282 5.70 8.99 -27.26
C CYS A 282 6.78 7.94 -27.59
N SER A 283 7.56 7.49 -26.60
CA SER A 283 8.59 6.47 -26.78
C SER A 283 8.01 5.13 -27.22
N TRP A 284 6.90 4.69 -26.63
CA TRP A 284 6.22 3.45 -27.03
C TRP A 284 5.73 3.51 -28.48
N THR A 285 5.14 4.64 -28.89
CA THR A 285 4.68 4.86 -30.26
C THR A 285 5.83 4.72 -31.27
N GLU A 286 7.02 5.23 -30.93
CA GLU A 286 8.20 5.17 -31.80
C GLU A 286 8.78 3.76 -31.91
N LEU A 287 8.68 2.95 -30.84
CA LEU A 287 9.16 1.57 -30.82
C LEU A 287 8.13 0.54 -31.29
N SER A 288 6.85 0.93 -31.45
CA SER A 288 5.76 -0.01 -31.71
C SER A 288 5.97 -0.87 -32.95
N MET A 289 6.42 -0.29 -34.08
CA MET A 289 6.67 -1.06 -35.31
C MET A 289 7.76 -2.13 -35.13
N LYS A 290 8.82 -1.78 -34.40
CA LYS A 290 9.93 -2.67 -34.07
C LYS A 290 9.45 -3.82 -33.19
N LEU A 291 8.68 -3.49 -32.16
CA LEU A 291 8.10 -4.46 -31.23
C LEU A 291 7.19 -5.46 -31.93
N VAL A 292 6.22 -4.98 -32.72
CA VAL A 292 5.31 -5.84 -33.48
C VAL A 292 6.10 -6.78 -34.40
N THR A 293 7.15 -6.29 -35.04
CA THR A 293 8.04 -7.11 -35.88
C THR A 293 8.72 -8.24 -35.09
N ILE A 294 9.23 -7.95 -33.87
CA ILE A 294 9.83 -8.96 -32.99
C ILE A 294 8.79 -10.00 -32.57
N VAL A 295 7.62 -9.55 -32.10
CA VAL A 295 6.65 -10.46 -31.49
C VAL A 295 5.75 -11.20 -32.49
N GLN A 296 5.73 -10.81 -33.76
CA GLN A 296 5.00 -11.53 -34.81
C GLN A 296 5.78 -12.72 -35.41
N GLN A 297 7.00 -12.99 -34.94
CA GLN A 297 7.76 -14.16 -35.37
C GLN A 297 6.98 -15.46 -35.12
N LYS A 298 7.05 -16.36 -36.10
CA LYS A 298 6.40 -17.68 -36.10
C LYS A 298 7.27 -18.72 -35.41
N ASP A 299 7.62 -18.50 -34.15
CA ASP A 299 8.24 -19.56 -33.34
C ASP A 299 7.27 -20.08 -32.29
N GLY A 300 7.14 -21.40 -32.27
CA GLY A 300 6.21 -22.14 -31.44
C GLY A 300 6.77 -22.38 -30.05
N GLU A 301 6.60 -21.42 -29.15
CA GLU A 301 6.85 -21.62 -27.71
C GLU A 301 5.85 -20.82 -26.86
N ASN A 302 5.33 -21.44 -25.78
CA ASN A 302 4.43 -20.79 -24.82
C ASN A 302 5.03 -19.51 -24.18
N GLN A 303 6.36 -19.42 -24.09
CA GLN A 303 7.06 -18.24 -23.54
C GLN A 303 6.94 -17.00 -24.44
N ILE A 304 6.86 -17.21 -25.75
CA ILE A 304 6.63 -16.12 -26.72
C ILE A 304 5.19 -15.61 -26.57
N LEU A 305 4.22 -16.49 -26.32
CA LEU A 305 2.83 -16.07 -26.06
C LEU A 305 2.71 -15.20 -24.81
N LYS A 306 3.35 -15.58 -23.68
CA LYS A 306 3.41 -14.75 -22.46
C LYS A 306 3.94 -13.35 -22.74
N THR A 307 5.01 -13.26 -23.52
CA THR A 307 5.61 -11.97 -23.90
C THR A 307 4.70 -11.16 -24.83
N LYS A 308 4.03 -11.81 -25.81
CA LYS A 308 3.03 -11.15 -26.67
C LYS A 308 1.88 -10.55 -25.86
N LEU A 309 1.38 -11.29 -24.87
CA LEU A 309 0.34 -10.82 -23.97
C LEU A 309 0.82 -9.61 -23.16
N LYS A 310 2.02 -9.69 -22.59
CA LYS A 310 2.57 -8.56 -21.82
C LYS A 310 2.78 -7.30 -22.69
N VAL A 311 3.22 -7.45 -23.95
CA VAL A 311 3.26 -6.32 -24.91
C VAL A 311 1.88 -5.73 -25.14
N LEU A 312 0.85 -6.58 -25.22
CA LEU A 312 -0.52 -6.14 -25.43
C LEU A 312 -1.09 -5.39 -24.22
N GLU A 313 -0.77 -5.81 -22.99
CA GLU A 313 -1.16 -5.10 -21.76
C GLU A 313 -0.58 -3.68 -21.71
N VAL A 314 0.72 -3.52 -22.00
CA VAL A 314 1.36 -2.20 -22.05
C VAL A 314 0.77 -1.36 -23.20
N THR A 315 0.53 -1.99 -24.37
CA THR A 315 -0.12 -1.33 -25.50
C THR A 315 -1.52 -0.84 -25.15
N ALA A 316 -2.30 -1.61 -24.38
CA ALA A 316 -3.63 -1.21 -23.92
C ALA A 316 -3.56 0.09 -23.14
N LYS A 317 -2.66 0.20 -22.16
CA LYS A 317 -2.45 1.44 -21.39
C LYS A 317 -2.05 2.62 -22.25
N VAL A 318 -1.22 2.40 -23.27
CA VAL A 318 -0.84 3.45 -24.22
C VAL A 318 -2.02 3.88 -25.09
N LEU A 319 -2.81 2.94 -25.61
CA LEU A 319 -3.98 3.25 -26.42
C LEU A 319 -5.09 3.91 -25.60
N GLU A 320 -5.32 3.51 -24.36
CA GLU A 320 -6.21 4.19 -23.41
C GLU A 320 -5.80 5.66 -23.25
N ALA A 321 -4.52 5.93 -22.99
CA ALA A 321 -4.00 7.28 -22.83
C ALA A 321 -4.20 8.15 -24.09
N ILE A 322 -4.07 7.57 -25.28
CA ILE A 322 -4.32 8.27 -26.55
C ILE A 322 -5.82 8.46 -26.80
N GLY A 323 -6.62 7.41 -26.61
CA GLY A 323 -8.05 7.37 -26.93
C GLY A 323 -8.90 8.26 -26.04
N TYR A 324 -8.61 8.28 -24.74
CA TYR A 324 -9.31 9.13 -23.78
C TYR A 324 -8.75 10.56 -23.69
N GLY A 325 -7.77 10.90 -24.54
CA GLY A 325 -7.25 12.26 -24.64
C GLY A 325 -6.32 12.68 -23.51
N ILE A 326 -5.84 11.73 -22.67
CA ILE A 326 -4.81 11.98 -21.65
C ILE A 326 -3.51 12.44 -22.32
N VAL A 327 -3.18 11.85 -23.48
CA VAL A 327 -2.04 12.25 -24.31
C VAL A 327 -2.49 12.56 -25.73
N VAL A 328 -2.37 13.83 -26.12
CA VAL A 328 -2.70 14.28 -27.47
C VAL A 328 -1.52 14.05 -28.42
N LEU A 329 -1.70 13.13 -29.37
CA LEU A 329 -0.74 12.87 -30.45
C LEU A 329 -1.20 13.45 -31.80
N PRO A 330 -0.25 13.82 -32.70
CA PRO A 330 -0.57 14.18 -34.08
C PRO A 330 -1.37 13.09 -34.81
N THR A 331 -2.24 13.48 -35.74
CA THR A 331 -3.12 12.55 -36.49
C THR A 331 -2.35 11.40 -37.12
N VAL A 332 -1.16 11.68 -37.68
CA VAL A 332 -0.29 10.67 -38.31
C VAL A 332 0.14 9.59 -37.31
N LYS A 333 0.52 9.98 -36.07
CA LYS A 333 0.90 9.02 -35.02
C LYS A 333 -0.31 8.22 -34.53
N ARG A 334 -1.47 8.85 -34.35
CA ARG A 334 -2.72 8.15 -33.97
C ARG A 334 -3.15 7.13 -35.02
N LEU A 335 -3.15 7.52 -36.29
CA LEU A 335 -3.46 6.63 -37.41
C LEU A 335 -2.47 5.47 -37.49
N HIS A 336 -1.18 5.74 -37.32
CA HIS A 336 -0.14 4.71 -37.29
C HIS A 336 -0.41 3.66 -36.21
N MET A 337 -0.73 4.10 -34.98
CA MET A 337 -1.03 3.20 -33.87
C MET A 337 -2.23 2.30 -34.16
N VAL A 338 -3.32 2.85 -34.72
CA VAL A 338 -4.49 2.04 -35.09
C VAL A 338 -4.14 1.03 -36.19
N LYS A 339 -3.52 1.48 -37.29
CA LYS A 339 -3.16 0.59 -38.42
C LYS A 339 -2.16 -0.49 -38.05
N LEU A 340 -1.32 -0.26 -37.05
CA LEU A 340 -0.33 -1.23 -36.59
C LEU A 340 -0.92 -2.24 -35.59
N TRP A 341 -1.61 -1.76 -34.56
CA TRP A 341 -2.03 -2.61 -33.44
C TRP A 341 -3.36 -3.32 -33.70
N LEU A 342 -4.27 -2.75 -34.49
CA LEU A 342 -5.56 -3.35 -34.78
C LEU A 342 -5.43 -4.74 -35.45
N PRO A 343 -4.58 -4.96 -36.48
CA PRO A 343 -4.34 -6.30 -37.03
C PRO A 343 -3.66 -7.26 -36.05
N PHE A 344 -2.76 -6.76 -35.20
CA PHE A 344 -2.07 -7.57 -34.19
C PHE A 344 -3.06 -8.11 -33.15
N VAL A 345 -3.90 -7.24 -32.59
CA VAL A 345 -4.94 -7.58 -31.62
C VAL A 345 -5.92 -8.62 -32.17
N ARG A 346 -6.35 -8.46 -33.43
CA ARG A 346 -7.21 -9.44 -34.13
C ARG A 346 -6.58 -10.82 -34.22
N THR A 347 -5.27 -10.90 -34.46
CA THR A 347 -4.54 -12.16 -34.52
C THR A 347 -4.39 -12.80 -33.14
N MET A 348 -4.23 -11.98 -32.10
CA MET A 348 -4.01 -12.45 -30.73
C MET A 348 -5.28 -12.98 -30.05
N LYS A 349 -6.44 -12.35 -30.27
CA LYS A 349 -7.67 -12.73 -29.56
C LYS A 349 -8.05 -14.22 -29.73
N PRO A 350 -8.09 -14.80 -30.96
CA PRO A 350 -8.38 -16.22 -31.14
C PRO A 350 -7.33 -17.14 -30.52
N LEU A 351 -6.05 -16.74 -30.50
CA LEU A 351 -4.97 -17.54 -29.91
C LEU A 351 -5.10 -17.66 -28.39
N VAL A 352 -5.58 -16.60 -27.74
CA VAL A 352 -5.81 -16.60 -26.29
C VAL A 352 -7.08 -17.38 -25.96
N ASP A 353 -8.14 -17.20 -26.75
CA ASP A 353 -9.40 -17.91 -26.56
C ASP A 353 -9.20 -19.43 -26.69
N SER A 354 -8.41 -19.90 -27.66
CA SER A 354 -8.11 -21.34 -27.80
C SER A 354 -7.31 -21.93 -26.64
N VAL A 355 -6.37 -21.17 -26.06
CA VAL A 355 -5.54 -21.65 -24.94
C VAL A 355 -6.34 -21.69 -23.63
N SER A 356 -7.29 -20.77 -23.46
CA SER A 356 -8.16 -20.75 -22.28
C SER A 356 -9.17 -21.91 -22.25
N GLU A 357 -9.51 -22.49 -23.40
CA GLU A 357 -10.41 -23.67 -23.49
C GLU A 357 -9.68 -25.00 -23.25
N GLU A 358 -8.36 -25.07 -23.51
CA GLU A 358 -7.58 -26.32 -23.43
C GLU A 358 -6.91 -26.54 -22.06
N THR A 359 -6.74 -25.50 -21.24
CA THR A 359 -5.98 -25.56 -19.99
C THR A 359 -6.66 -24.78 -18.86
N GLU A 360 -7.61 -25.41 -18.16
CA GLU A 360 -8.23 -24.83 -16.95
C GLU A 360 -7.23 -24.67 -15.78
N GLU A 361 -6.04 -25.27 -15.85
CA GLU A 361 -5.08 -25.35 -14.74
C GLU A 361 -3.99 -24.26 -14.73
N ASP A 362 -3.75 -23.50 -15.81
CA ASP A 362 -2.67 -22.50 -15.85
C ASP A 362 -3.23 -21.07 -15.72
N LEU A 363 -3.47 -20.62 -14.48
CA LEU A 363 -3.87 -19.26 -14.12
C LEU A 363 -2.91 -18.16 -14.65
N THR A 364 -1.71 -18.53 -15.15
CA THR A 364 -0.67 -17.60 -15.58
C THR A 364 -0.84 -17.02 -17.00
N LEU A 365 -1.82 -17.50 -17.77
CA LEU A 365 -2.08 -17.06 -19.16
C LEU A 365 -3.41 -16.33 -19.35
N LYS A 366 -4.19 -16.13 -18.28
CA LYS A 366 -5.46 -15.41 -18.35
C LYS A 366 -5.20 -13.94 -18.65
N PHE A 367 -5.45 -13.54 -19.89
CA PHE A 367 -5.57 -12.13 -20.25
C PHE A 367 -6.95 -11.65 -19.82
N ASP A 368 -6.98 -10.62 -18.97
CA ASP A 368 -8.21 -10.12 -18.38
C ASP A 368 -9.22 -9.66 -19.46
N SER A 369 -10.47 -10.09 -19.32
CA SER A 369 -11.59 -9.64 -20.15
C SER A 369 -11.74 -8.12 -20.15
N GLU A 370 -11.41 -7.47 -19.03
CA GLU A 370 -11.44 -6.02 -18.89
C GLU A 370 -10.42 -5.34 -19.81
N ILE A 371 -9.25 -5.93 -20.00
CA ILE A 371 -8.20 -5.36 -20.88
C ILE A 371 -8.64 -5.46 -22.35
N TRP A 372 -9.28 -6.56 -22.76
CA TRP A 372 -9.84 -6.66 -24.12
C TRP A 372 -10.93 -5.60 -24.36
N GLN A 373 -11.85 -5.43 -23.41
CA GLN A 373 -12.88 -4.39 -23.52
C GLN A 373 -12.28 -2.98 -23.54
N SER A 374 -11.24 -2.74 -22.74
CA SER A 374 -10.54 -1.46 -22.72
C SER A 374 -9.81 -1.17 -24.03
N LEU A 375 -9.14 -2.17 -24.62
CA LEU A 375 -8.52 -2.07 -25.94
C LEU A 375 -9.52 -1.70 -27.03
N GLU A 376 -10.66 -2.38 -27.07
CA GLU A 376 -11.73 -2.10 -28.02
C GLU A 376 -12.26 -0.66 -27.87
N SER A 377 -12.56 -0.26 -26.64
CA SER A 377 -13.03 1.10 -26.32
C SER A 377 -12.00 2.16 -26.72
N ALA A 378 -10.72 1.91 -26.47
CA ALA A 378 -9.63 2.78 -26.88
C ALA A 378 -9.50 2.88 -28.41
N PHE A 379 -9.62 1.78 -29.16
CA PHE A 379 -9.63 1.82 -30.62
C PHE A 379 -10.79 2.64 -31.17
N VAL A 380 -12.01 2.42 -30.68
CA VAL A 380 -13.19 3.20 -31.07
C VAL A 380 -12.94 4.69 -30.82
N ALA A 381 -12.50 5.05 -29.61
CA ALA A 381 -12.21 6.44 -29.26
C ALA A 381 -11.15 7.07 -30.18
N ILE A 382 -10.04 6.38 -30.45
CA ILE A 382 -9.00 6.88 -31.36
C ILE A 382 -9.56 7.05 -32.78
N ILE A 383 -10.28 6.06 -33.32
CA ILE A 383 -10.83 6.12 -34.69
C ILE A 383 -11.76 7.33 -34.85
N LEU A 384 -12.61 7.60 -33.86
CA LEU A 384 -13.55 8.72 -33.87
C LEU A 384 -12.87 10.11 -33.90
N THR A 385 -11.58 10.18 -33.58
CA THR A 385 -10.76 11.39 -33.62
C THR A 385 -9.99 11.56 -34.94
N LEU A 386 -10.02 10.58 -35.84
CA LEU A 386 -9.33 10.63 -37.15
C LEU A 386 -10.17 11.38 -38.20
N SER A 387 -9.58 11.64 -39.37
CA SER A 387 -10.31 12.26 -40.48
C SER A 387 -11.39 11.31 -41.04
N SER A 388 -12.41 11.85 -41.72
CA SER A 388 -13.44 11.01 -42.34
C SER A 388 -12.88 10.05 -43.39
N VAL A 389 -11.76 10.41 -44.04
CA VAL A 389 -11.10 9.56 -45.04
C VAL A 389 -10.41 8.38 -44.35
N ASP A 390 -9.63 8.66 -43.31
CA ASP A 390 -8.95 7.62 -42.53
C ASP A 390 -9.94 6.67 -41.84
N GLN A 391 -11.05 7.21 -41.32
CA GLN A 391 -12.13 6.40 -40.74
C GLN A 391 -12.74 5.47 -41.79
N THR A 392 -12.98 5.94 -43.02
CA THR A 392 -13.48 5.10 -44.11
C THR A 392 -12.52 3.96 -44.40
N ASP A 393 -11.22 4.24 -44.56
CA ASP A 393 -10.23 3.20 -44.84
C ASP A 393 -10.23 2.10 -43.76
N ILE A 394 -10.22 2.48 -42.48
CA ILE A 394 -10.19 1.55 -41.35
C ILE A 394 -11.48 0.72 -41.25
N LEU A 395 -12.64 1.38 -41.39
CA LEU A 395 -13.94 0.71 -41.28
C LEU A 395 -14.22 -0.21 -42.46
N THR A 396 -13.77 0.15 -43.67
CA THR A 396 -13.84 -0.75 -44.83
C THR A 396 -13.00 -2.00 -44.60
N GLU A 397 -11.75 -1.85 -44.15
CA GLU A 397 -10.89 -3.00 -43.82
C GLU A 397 -11.49 -3.88 -42.72
N TRP A 398 -12.12 -3.27 -41.71
CA TRP A 398 -12.81 -4.01 -40.65
C TRP A 398 -14.00 -4.83 -41.17
N LEU A 399 -14.85 -4.25 -42.03
CA LEU A 399 -16.01 -4.93 -42.61
C LEU A 399 -15.64 -6.05 -43.60
N GLU A 400 -14.52 -5.90 -44.31
CA GLU A 400 -14.03 -6.90 -45.27
C GLU A 400 -13.37 -8.10 -44.58
N ASN A 401 -13.00 -7.98 -43.31
CA ASN A 401 -12.28 -9.02 -42.58
C ASN A 401 -13.20 -10.21 -42.24
N GLN A 402 -12.67 -11.43 -42.25
CA GLN A 402 -13.44 -12.63 -41.86
C GLN A 402 -13.66 -12.73 -40.34
N GLN A 403 -12.85 -12.01 -39.54
CA GLN A 403 -12.90 -11.99 -38.07
C GLN A 403 -13.53 -10.69 -37.54
N ILE A 404 -14.71 -10.30 -38.03
CA ILE A 404 -15.41 -9.04 -37.67
C ILE A 404 -15.71 -8.93 -36.16
N ARG A 405 -15.70 -10.06 -35.43
CA ARG A 405 -16.17 -10.12 -34.03
C ARG A 405 -15.33 -9.33 -33.03
N TYR A 406 -14.04 -9.14 -33.25
CA TYR A 406 -13.20 -8.41 -32.30
C TYR A 406 -11.99 -7.73 -32.98
N PRO A 407 -11.67 -6.46 -32.65
CA PRO A 407 -12.48 -5.54 -31.85
C PRO A 407 -13.79 -5.18 -32.54
N ASP A 408 -14.86 -5.02 -31.75
CA ASP A 408 -16.13 -4.49 -32.21
C ASP A 408 -16.01 -2.97 -32.45
N LEU A 409 -16.05 -2.57 -33.72
CA LEU A 409 -16.00 -1.17 -34.13
C LEU A 409 -17.38 -0.61 -34.51
N THR A 410 -18.47 -1.29 -34.09
CA THR A 410 -19.85 -0.90 -34.42
C THR A 410 -20.15 0.53 -34.00
N GLU A 411 -19.75 0.96 -32.80
CA GLU A 411 -19.96 2.35 -32.36
C GLU A 411 -19.27 3.34 -33.30
N ALA A 412 -18.00 3.10 -33.66
CA ALA A 412 -17.26 3.95 -34.57
C ALA A 412 -17.93 4.02 -35.95
N PHE A 413 -18.45 2.90 -36.43
CA PHE A 413 -19.19 2.81 -37.69
C PHE A 413 -20.52 3.58 -37.67
N GLU A 414 -21.32 3.42 -36.61
CA GLU A 414 -22.58 4.13 -36.43
C GLU A 414 -22.37 5.66 -36.39
N VAL A 415 -21.38 6.11 -35.62
CA VAL A 415 -21.03 7.52 -35.51
C VAL A 415 -20.51 8.06 -36.84
N TRP A 416 -19.67 7.31 -37.57
CA TRP A 416 -19.22 7.70 -38.91
C TRP A 416 -20.40 7.84 -39.88
N CYS A 417 -21.35 6.90 -39.89
CA CYS A 417 -22.56 6.97 -40.71
C CYS A 417 -23.41 8.21 -40.38
N TYR A 418 -23.65 8.45 -39.09
CA TYR A 418 -24.39 9.62 -38.62
C TYR A 418 -23.71 10.92 -39.03
N ARG A 419 -22.40 11.05 -38.75
CA ARG A 419 -21.59 12.24 -39.08
C ARG A 419 -21.58 12.50 -40.59
N SER A 420 -21.42 11.45 -41.40
CA SER A 420 -21.44 11.55 -42.87
C SER A 420 -22.79 12.04 -43.41
N LYS A 421 -23.90 11.51 -42.87
CA LYS A 421 -25.26 11.93 -43.25
C LYS A 421 -25.55 13.38 -42.83
N VAL A 422 -25.12 13.78 -41.63
CA VAL A 422 -25.36 15.12 -41.10
C VAL A 422 -24.46 16.16 -41.77
N ALA A 423 -23.19 15.84 -42.03
CA ALA A 423 -22.25 16.72 -42.72
C ALA A 423 -22.78 17.16 -44.10
N LYS A 424 -23.39 16.24 -44.85
CA LYS A 424 -24.05 16.55 -46.12
C LYS A 424 -25.14 17.62 -45.98
N ARG A 425 -25.96 17.55 -44.92
CA ARG A 425 -26.99 18.56 -44.63
C ARG A 425 -26.40 19.90 -44.17
N ARG A 426 -25.39 19.86 -43.30
CA ARG A 426 -24.72 21.06 -42.77
C ARG A 426 -23.95 21.83 -43.84
N LEU A 427 -23.29 21.12 -44.76
CA LEU A 427 -22.57 21.75 -45.87
C LEU A 427 -23.53 22.32 -46.95
N ALA A 428 -24.67 21.67 -47.18
CA ALA A 428 -25.69 22.20 -48.09
C ALA A 428 -26.27 23.54 -47.59
N THR A 429 -26.58 23.62 -46.29
CA THR A 429 -27.09 24.85 -45.64
C THR A 429 -26.06 25.98 -45.62
N LEU A 430 -24.79 25.68 -45.30
CA LEU A 430 -23.70 26.66 -45.40
C LEU A 430 -23.48 27.17 -46.84
N GLY A 431 -23.65 26.30 -47.84
CA GLY A 431 -23.57 26.68 -49.26
C GLY A 431 -24.70 27.61 -49.70
N GLU A 432 -25.92 27.39 -49.18
CA GLU A 432 -27.08 28.27 -49.42
C GLU A 432 -26.90 29.64 -48.76
N GLU A 433 -26.40 29.69 -47.52
CA GLU A 433 -26.07 30.94 -46.81
C GLU A 433 -24.94 31.74 -47.50
N HIS A 434 -23.91 31.05 -48.00
CA HIS A 434 -22.82 31.73 -48.74
C HIS A 434 -23.25 32.25 -50.11
N ASN A 435 -24.18 31.58 -50.79
CA ASN A 435 -24.72 32.03 -52.07
C ASN A 435 -25.69 33.20 -51.92
N THR A 436 -26.47 33.23 -50.84
CA THR A 436 -27.34 34.36 -50.50
C THR A 436 -26.55 35.59 -50.05
N ALA A 437 -25.43 35.42 -49.34
CA ALA A 437 -24.53 36.51 -48.95
C ALA A 437 -23.70 37.11 -50.11
N LYS A 438 -23.54 36.40 -51.24
CA LYS A 438 -22.89 36.92 -52.47
C LYS A 438 -23.88 37.56 -53.46
N ALA A 439 -25.18 37.41 -53.22
CA ALA A 439 -26.26 37.93 -54.07
C ALA A 439 -26.85 39.27 -53.56
N VAL A 440 -26.28 39.82 -52.48
CA VAL A 440 -26.48 41.19 -51.96
C VAL A 440 -25.24 41.99 -52.26
#